data_AF-A0A1W2CC01-F1
#
_entry.id   AF-A0A1W2CC01-F1
#
_cell.length_a   1.000
_cell.length_b   1.000
_cell.length_c   1.000
_cell.angle_alpha   90.00
_cell.angle_beta   90.00
_cell.angle_gamma   90.00
#
_symmetry.space_group_name_H-M   'P 1'
#
loop_
_entity.id
_entity.type
_entity.pdbx_description
1 polymer ?
#
loop_
_entity_poly.entity_id
_entity_poly.type
_entity_poly.pdbx_seq_one_letter_code
_entity_poly.pdbx_strand_id
1 'polypeptide(L)'
;MVKRIIFIFMVIFSPLTGWCNYNTLMSTLDSYTPPPVSSAIPRVMIHSRTLPGDGGSGDFPVQEKMSGKISFRYKVSPGMTTASRGMDLNGGADFMDKKGGPSAINWGVSPDVYGGKKAEKIKEFFVIPSFLAKKLSGVDRDEKKAVSLVKKEISPGLLSGMTLLRNPGVAQARFLVDAELATHSQVDDLNLVLEQYAGFTKALMNGVGPVKGRSYIDNGFPFPGVTALKGQVVAYSVAAAREGLAMARRDAVTEVQQAFWNLVYLIQARNITRESLVLFKNLHGVADTLYRSGKTGFQDVTRVTVKVHVLEDALLTLREKKRNVQTMILSLVNLPPETLLGSPVAPSLSFNVPKIEILYDRAQKNRQELKQVRAVIGKMERMVEMAETMLLPGFDLGFSRYRDDAVFKVGSLSMGTAFPKEIPASMGKGLPKKPWFGVGSSWLMETRKRLIAKREKLKNMEAQTRKMVRVAWSELDRAVRTSKLYGDTVVGLSATALEVSTREYESGRVSFTDVAGAYSDWLRARLAHARARADIGIYRARLARIIGTGS
;
A
#
# COMPACT_ATOMS: atom_id res chain seq x y z
N MET A 1 -36.19 -11.12 -15.17
CA MET A 1 -35.60 -10.35 -14.06
C MET A 1 -35.13 -11.19 -12.85
N VAL A 2 -35.12 -12.54 -12.93
CA VAL A 2 -34.66 -13.42 -11.83
C VAL A 2 -33.22 -13.95 -12.03
N LYS A 3 -32.70 -13.95 -13.27
CA LYS A 3 -31.31 -14.39 -13.56
C LYS A 3 -30.21 -13.35 -13.27
N ARG A 4 -30.55 -12.06 -13.08
CA ARG A 4 -29.58 -11.01 -12.71
C ARG A 4 -29.35 -10.88 -11.20
N ILE A 5 -30.22 -11.44 -10.37
CA ILE A 5 -30.13 -11.37 -8.90
C ILE A 5 -29.25 -12.49 -8.34
N ILE A 6 -29.22 -13.66 -9.00
CA ILE A 6 -28.38 -14.80 -8.59
C ILE A 6 -26.88 -14.51 -8.82
N PHE A 7 -26.53 -13.70 -9.82
CA PHE A 7 -25.13 -13.36 -10.12
C PHE A 7 -24.53 -12.30 -9.16
N ILE A 8 -25.37 -11.44 -8.58
CA ILE A 8 -24.92 -10.40 -7.62
C ILE A 8 -24.79 -11.00 -6.21
N PHE A 9 -25.58 -12.02 -5.87
CA PHE A 9 -25.53 -12.66 -4.56
C PHE A 9 -24.31 -13.59 -4.37
N MET A 10 -23.73 -14.13 -5.46
CA MET A 10 -22.60 -15.06 -5.39
C MET A 10 -21.22 -14.39 -5.31
N VAL A 11 -21.14 -13.08 -5.63
CA VAL A 11 -19.86 -12.33 -5.67
C VAL A 11 -19.57 -11.59 -4.36
N ILE A 12 -20.59 -11.37 -3.50
CA ILE A 12 -20.47 -10.46 -2.34
C ILE A 12 -20.37 -11.23 -1.01
N PHE A 13 -20.74 -12.52 -0.95
CA PHE A 13 -20.73 -13.33 0.28
C PHE A 13 -19.95 -14.65 0.13
N SER A 14 -18.62 -14.58 0.21
CA SER A 14 -17.77 -15.74 0.55
C SER A 14 -16.39 -15.29 1.04
N PRO A 15 -16.01 -15.55 2.31
CA PRO A 15 -14.64 -15.45 2.75
C PRO A 15 -14.03 -16.86 2.77
N LEU A 16 -13.33 -17.23 1.70
CA LEU A 16 -12.43 -18.40 1.71
C LEU A 16 -11.07 -17.99 1.17
N THR A 17 -10.12 -17.89 2.09
CA THR A 17 -8.69 -17.91 1.80
C THR A 17 -8.27 -19.31 1.38
N GLY A 18 -7.80 -19.47 0.15
CA GLY A 18 -7.19 -20.71 -0.36
C GLY A 18 -6.43 -20.40 -1.64
N TRP A 19 -5.21 -20.90 -1.75
CA TRP A 19 -4.20 -20.51 -2.72
C TRP A 19 -4.61 -20.66 -4.19
N CYS A 20 -4.29 -19.66 -5.02
CA CYS A 20 -4.18 -19.85 -6.47
C CYS A 20 -2.95 -20.71 -6.76
N ASN A 21 -3.17 -21.96 -7.18
CA ASN A 21 -2.17 -22.76 -7.85
C ASN A 21 -2.33 -22.54 -9.37
N TYR A 22 -1.41 -21.77 -9.95
CA TYR A 22 -1.46 -21.34 -11.35
C TYR A 22 -1.41 -22.53 -12.35
N ASN A 23 -0.78 -23.64 -11.96
CA ASN A 23 -0.61 -24.80 -12.83
C ASN A 23 -1.92 -25.61 -13.04
N THR A 24 -2.85 -25.58 -12.10
CA THR A 24 -4.16 -26.26 -12.22
C THR A 24 -5.17 -25.51 -13.08
N LEU A 25 -4.97 -24.20 -13.27
CA LEU A 25 -5.83 -23.38 -14.13
C LEU A 25 -5.44 -23.48 -15.62
N MET A 26 -4.16 -23.77 -15.88
CA MET A 26 -3.67 -24.00 -17.24
C MET A 26 -4.06 -25.40 -17.77
N SER A 27 -3.98 -26.43 -16.91
CA SER A 27 -4.37 -27.78 -17.31
C SER A 27 -5.87 -27.94 -17.61
N THR A 28 -6.71 -27.05 -17.07
CA THR A 28 -8.16 -27.04 -17.31
C THR A 28 -8.56 -26.26 -18.56
N LEU A 29 -7.71 -25.34 -19.02
CA LEU A 29 -7.86 -24.64 -20.30
C LEU A 29 -7.44 -25.52 -21.48
N ASP A 30 -6.38 -26.34 -21.31
CA ASP A 30 -5.91 -27.26 -22.36
C ASP A 30 -6.87 -28.44 -22.61
N SER A 31 -7.76 -28.75 -21.65
CA SER A 31 -8.74 -29.84 -21.75
C SER A 31 -10.14 -29.38 -22.17
N TYR A 32 -10.33 -28.11 -22.52
CA TYR A 32 -11.66 -27.59 -22.89
C TYR A 32 -11.95 -27.79 -24.37
N THR A 33 -12.85 -28.73 -24.68
CA THR A 33 -13.45 -28.88 -26.02
C THR A 33 -14.82 -28.16 -26.03
N PRO A 34 -15.01 -27.13 -26.89
CA PRO A 34 -16.31 -26.48 -27.00
C PRO A 34 -17.32 -27.41 -27.70
N PRO A 35 -18.61 -27.38 -27.32
CA PRO A 35 -19.64 -28.17 -27.99
C PRO A 35 -19.88 -27.67 -29.43
N PRO A 36 -20.25 -28.57 -30.37
CA PRO A 36 -20.47 -28.20 -31.76
C PRO A 36 -21.70 -27.28 -31.90
N VAL A 37 -21.54 -26.20 -32.66
CA VAL A 37 -22.61 -25.27 -33.00
C VAL A 37 -23.55 -25.95 -33.99
N SER A 38 -24.75 -26.33 -33.54
CA SER A 38 -25.82 -26.82 -34.40
C SER A 38 -26.63 -25.63 -34.95
N SER A 39 -26.59 -25.46 -36.27
CA SER A 39 -27.46 -24.55 -37.02
C SER A 39 -28.88 -25.12 -37.10
N ALA A 40 -29.76 -24.67 -36.22
CA ALA A 40 -31.20 -24.85 -36.38
C ALA A 40 -31.95 -23.69 -35.72
N ILE A 41 -32.58 -22.85 -36.55
CA ILE A 41 -33.51 -21.81 -36.14
C ILE A 41 -34.91 -22.43 -36.02
N PRO A 42 -35.62 -22.31 -34.89
CA PRO A 42 -37.06 -22.44 -34.89
C PRO A 42 -37.74 -21.06 -34.80
N ARG A 43 -38.57 -20.78 -35.81
CA ARG A 43 -39.63 -19.75 -35.80
C ARG A 43 -40.53 -19.96 -34.59
N VAL A 44 -40.85 -18.89 -33.87
CA VAL A 44 -42.00 -18.86 -32.93
C VAL A 44 -42.94 -17.74 -33.35
N MET A 45 -44.19 -18.14 -33.57
CA MET A 45 -45.32 -17.33 -34.01
C MET A 45 -45.71 -16.29 -32.96
N ILE A 46 -46.02 -15.07 -33.44
CA ILE A 46 -46.69 -14.03 -32.66
C ILE A 46 -48.20 -14.28 -32.78
N HIS A 47 -48.87 -14.48 -31.65
CA HIS A 47 -50.33 -14.36 -31.57
C HIS A 47 -50.69 -12.97 -31.02
N SER A 48 -51.51 -12.26 -31.79
CA SER A 48 -52.08 -10.96 -31.49
C SER A 48 -53.26 -11.09 -30.52
N ARG A 49 -53.39 -10.12 -29.61
CA ARG A 49 -54.66 -9.82 -28.94
C ARG A 49 -54.79 -8.30 -28.74
N THR A 50 -55.73 -7.72 -29.50
CA THR A 50 -56.34 -6.40 -29.37
C THR A 50 -57.31 -6.41 -28.16
N LEU A 51 -57.74 -5.33 -27.46
CA LEU A 51 -58.22 -3.95 -27.71
C LEU A 51 -58.24 -3.20 -26.32
N PRO A 52 -58.87 -2.01 -26.13
CA PRO A 52 -58.86 -0.68 -26.80
C PRO A 52 -58.28 0.39 -25.82
N GLY A 53 -57.99 1.66 -26.09
CA GLY A 53 -58.50 2.65 -27.03
C GLY A 53 -59.06 3.85 -26.24
N ASP A 54 -58.22 4.85 -25.93
CA ASP A 54 -58.51 6.26 -25.60
C ASP A 54 -57.14 6.94 -25.38
N GLY A 55 -56.71 8.06 -25.96
CA GLY A 55 -57.37 9.15 -26.65
C GLY A 55 -56.69 10.45 -26.17
N GLY A 56 -55.90 11.12 -27.03
CA GLY A 56 -55.45 12.51 -26.79
C GLY A 56 -53.96 12.84 -26.94
N SER A 57 -53.59 13.39 -28.11
CA SER A 57 -52.75 14.60 -28.34
C SER A 57 -51.74 15.05 -27.25
N GLY A 58 -50.50 15.44 -27.53
CA GLY A 58 -49.88 15.88 -28.76
C GLY A 58 -48.44 16.35 -28.50
N ASP A 59 -47.79 16.76 -29.58
CA ASP A 59 -46.37 17.04 -29.76
C ASP A 59 -45.67 17.94 -28.72
N PHE A 60 -44.41 17.63 -28.45
CA PHE A 60 -43.41 18.59 -27.95
C PHE A 60 -42.20 18.60 -28.90
N PRO A 61 -41.88 19.73 -29.54
CA PRO A 61 -40.56 19.98 -30.09
C PRO A 61 -39.68 20.78 -29.12
N VAL A 62 -38.40 20.47 -29.22
CA VAL A 62 -37.20 21.13 -28.70
C VAL A 62 -37.20 22.65 -28.98
N GLN A 63 -36.65 23.46 -28.08
CA GLN A 63 -35.70 24.55 -28.42
C GLN A 63 -34.90 25.07 -27.21
N GLU A 64 -33.63 25.26 -27.52
CA GLU A 64 -32.49 25.78 -26.75
C GLU A 64 -32.52 27.32 -26.72
N LYS A 65 -32.10 27.97 -25.61
CA LYS A 65 -31.46 29.31 -25.66
C LYS A 65 -30.77 29.74 -24.37
N MET A 66 -29.65 30.43 -24.57
CA MET A 66 -28.59 30.85 -23.64
C MET A 66 -28.91 32.04 -22.71
N SER A 67 -28.06 32.15 -21.67
CA SER A 67 -27.41 33.35 -21.08
C SER A 67 -28.22 34.32 -20.21
N GLY A 68 -27.74 34.52 -18.97
CA GLY A 68 -28.07 35.69 -18.14
C GLY A 68 -27.34 35.71 -16.79
N LYS A 69 -26.32 36.57 -16.66
CA LYS A 69 -25.66 36.95 -15.39
C LYS A 69 -26.66 37.59 -14.43
N ILE A 70 -26.63 37.25 -13.15
CA ILE A 70 -27.32 38.00 -12.09
C ILE A 70 -26.33 38.34 -10.97
N SER A 71 -26.17 39.65 -10.75
CA SER A 71 -25.42 40.30 -9.69
C SER A 71 -26.31 40.57 -8.47
N PHE A 72 -25.83 40.30 -7.25
CA PHE A 72 -26.54 40.66 -6.01
C PHE A 72 -26.00 41.98 -5.42
N ARG A 73 -26.88 43.00 -5.33
CA ARG A 73 -26.69 44.21 -4.52
C ARG A 73 -27.19 43.95 -3.09
N TYR A 74 -26.37 44.23 -2.09
CA TYR A 74 -26.84 44.41 -0.71
C TYR A 74 -27.28 45.87 -0.48
N LYS A 75 -28.48 46.05 0.07
CA LYS A 75 -28.97 47.34 0.60
C LYS A 75 -28.64 47.42 2.10
N VAL A 76 -28.03 48.52 2.51
CA VAL A 76 -27.80 48.94 3.90
C VAL A 76 -28.69 50.14 4.20
N SER A 77 -29.29 50.21 5.40
CA SER A 77 -29.78 51.44 6.05
C SER A 77 -30.14 51.20 7.54
N PRO A 78 -30.16 52.25 8.41
CA PRO A 78 -29.38 52.27 9.67
C PRO A 78 -30.15 52.69 10.96
N GLY A 79 -29.44 52.66 12.11
CA GLY A 79 -29.78 53.30 13.41
C GLY A 79 -30.41 52.33 14.44
N MET A 80 -30.12 52.30 15.75
CA MET A 80 -29.54 53.26 16.68
C MET A 80 -28.95 52.53 17.92
N THR A 81 -28.04 53.22 18.58
CA THR A 81 -27.24 52.91 19.78
C THR A 81 -28.02 52.67 21.08
N THR A 82 -27.53 51.79 21.96
CA THR A 82 -27.20 52.08 23.37
C THR A 82 -26.49 50.89 24.03
N ALA A 83 -25.59 51.20 24.96
CA ALA A 83 -24.63 50.33 25.59
C ALA A 83 -25.20 49.49 26.74
N SER A 84 -24.76 48.24 26.87
CA SER A 84 -24.50 47.62 28.17
C SER A 84 -23.56 46.43 28.04
N ARG A 85 -22.59 46.42 28.95
CA ARG A 85 -21.39 45.62 29.12
C ARG A 85 -21.72 44.21 29.63
N GLY A 86 -21.20 43.15 29.01
CA GLY A 86 -21.32 41.78 29.56
C GLY A 86 -20.74 40.65 28.69
N MET A 87 -19.51 40.24 29.02
CA MET A 87 -18.88 38.91 28.80
C MET A 87 -18.90 38.29 27.38
N ASP A 88 -17.78 38.47 26.68
CA ASP A 88 -17.39 37.72 25.49
C ASP A 88 -17.07 36.25 25.80
N LEU A 89 -17.86 35.33 25.23
CA LEU A 89 -17.48 33.94 24.97
C LEU A 89 -17.66 33.67 23.48
N ASN A 90 -16.73 34.18 22.67
CA ASN A 90 -16.62 33.86 21.24
C ASN A 90 -15.14 33.88 20.82
N GLY A 91 -14.42 32.81 21.18
CA GLY A 91 -13.12 32.47 20.60
C GLY A 91 -13.32 31.65 19.33
N GLY A 92 -13.84 32.29 18.28
CA GLY A 92 -14.09 31.66 16.99
C GLY A 92 -13.76 32.63 15.86
N ALA A 93 -12.49 32.70 15.48
CA ALA A 93 -12.08 33.23 14.19
C ALA A 93 -10.68 32.71 13.80
N ASP A 94 -10.50 32.60 12.48
CA ASP A 94 -9.25 32.47 11.73
C ASP A 94 -8.88 31.08 11.20
N PHE A 95 -9.62 30.67 10.17
CA PHE A 95 -9.24 29.58 9.27
C PHE A 95 -9.16 30.08 7.82
N MET A 96 -8.23 31.00 7.50
CA MET A 96 -7.70 31.25 6.14
C MET A 96 -6.46 32.16 6.21
N ASP A 97 -5.34 31.77 5.59
CA ASP A 97 -4.24 32.70 5.25
C ASP A 97 -4.53 33.37 3.90
N LYS A 98 -4.11 34.64 3.75
CA LYS A 98 -4.37 35.57 2.63
C LYS A 98 -3.80 35.16 1.26
N LYS A 99 -3.41 33.89 1.07
CA LYS A 99 -2.94 33.36 -0.23
C LYS A 99 -3.45 31.96 -0.60
N GLY A 100 -4.58 31.51 -0.05
CA GLY A 100 -5.36 30.40 -0.65
C GLY A 100 -4.64 29.06 -0.81
N GLY A 101 -3.78 28.68 0.14
CA GLY A 101 -3.20 27.32 0.24
C GLY A 101 -3.43 26.72 1.62
N PRO A 102 -3.49 25.39 1.78
CA PRO A 102 -3.74 24.77 3.08
C PRO A 102 -2.58 25.06 4.05
N SER A 103 -2.92 25.59 5.22
CA SER A 103 -2.00 25.90 6.32
C SER A 103 -1.26 24.66 6.79
N ALA A 104 0.05 24.77 6.97
CA ALA A 104 0.91 23.72 7.50
C ALA A 104 0.45 23.30 8.91
N ILE A 105 -0.14 22.11 9.02
CA ILE A 105 -0.51 21.51 10.31
C ILE A 105 0.78 20.98 10.96
N ASN A 106 1.02 21.44 12.18
CA ASN A 106 2.14 21.07 13.03
C ASN A 106 2.03 19.59 13.44
N TRP A 107 2.99 18.76 13.03
CA TRP A 107 2.99 17.28 13.22
C TRP A 107 3.42 16.86 14.63
N GLY A 108 2.60 17.16 15.63
CA GLY A 108 3.02 17.04 17.02
C GLY A 108 1.98 16.55 18.01
N VAL A 109 1.18 15.52 17.71
CA VAL A 109 0.49 14.74 18.77
C VAL A 109 0.29 13.28 18.33
N SER A 110 1.16 12.39 18.80
CA SER A 110 0.76 11.02 19.15
C SER A 110 0.35 11.06 20.63
N PRO A 111 -0.84 10.61 21.03
CA PRO A 111 -1.05 10.28 22.42
C PRO A 111 -0.47 8.90 22.66
N ASP A 112 0.69 8.88 23.31
CA ASP A 112 1.14 7.76 24.13
C ASP A 112 0.04 7.49 25.17
N VAL A 113 -0.83 6.54 24.91
CA VAL A 113 -1.85 6.14 25.88
C VAL A 113 -1.21 5.12 26.82
N TYR A 114 -0.72 5.68 27.93
CA TYR A 114 -0.13 5.10 29.14
C TYR A 114 1.39 4.86 29.17
N GLY A 115 2.08 5.84 29.75
CA GLY A 115 3.41 5.71 30.36
C GLY A 115 4.42 6.69 29.77
N GLY A 116 4.71 7.77 30.49
CA GLY A 116 5.63 8.85 30.10
C GLY A 116 7.02 8.40 29.68
N LYS A 117 7.16 8.01 28.40
CA LYS A 117 8.43 7.83 27.71
C LYS A 117 8.42 8.77 26.52
N LYS A 118 9.42 9.64 26.46
CA LYS A 118 9.71 10.57 25.35
C LYS A 118 9.27 9.99 24.01
N ALA A 119 8.42 10.72 23.27
CA ALA A 119 7.99 10.40 21.91
C ALA A 119 9.16 9.79 21.11
N GLU A 120 9.10 8.47 20.93
CA GLU A 120 10.18 7.74 20.28
C GLU A 120 10.21 8.21 18.82
N LYS A 121 11.28 8.93 18.45
CA LYS A 121 11.48 9.52 17.12
C LYS A 121 11.09 8.49 16.06
N ILE A 122 10.02 8.75 15.29
CA ILE A 122 9.49 7.81 14.29
C ILE A 122 10.63 7.44 13.35
N LYS A 123 11.16 6.22 13.48
CA LYS A 123 12.23 5.72 12.62
C LYS A 123 11.62 5.36 11.28
N GLU A 124 11.63 6.32 10.36
CA GLU A 124 11.26 6.05 8.97
C GLU A 124 12.22 5.04 8.33
N PHE A 125 11.70 4.20 7.45
CA PHE A 125 12.48 3.15 6.78
C PHE A 125 13.57 3.71 5.87
N PHE A 126 13.34 4.86 5.24
CA PHE A 126 14.35 5.53 4.44
C PHE A 126 14.16 7.03 4.61
N VAL A 127 15.23 7.71 5.00
CA VAL A 127 15.27 9.18 5.13
C VAL A 127 16.06 9.71 3.94
N ILE A 128 15.47 10.64 3.19
CA ILE A 128 16.15 11.28 2.07
C ILE A 128 17.37 12.03 2.64
N PRO A 129 18.60 11.71 2.19
CA PRO A 129 19.79 12.40 2.67
C PRO A 129 19.72 13.91 2.40
N SER A 130 20.22 14.72 3.32
CA SER A 130 20.15 16.19 3.24
C SER A 130 20.75 16.76 1.95
N PHE A 131 21.83 16.14 1.44
CA PHE A 131 22.46 16.53 0.18
C PHE A 131 21.58 16.24 -1.06
N LEU A 132 20.68 15.26 -0.98
CA LEU A 132 19.71 14.95 -2.04
C LEU A 132 18.41 15.74 -1.91
N ALA A 133 18.02 16.13 -0.70
CA ALA A 133 16.79 16.87 -0.45
C ALA A 133 16.71 18.17 -1.28
N LYS A 134 17.81 18.91 -1.40
CA LYS A 134 17.88 20.12 -2.25
C LYS A 134 17.67 19.78 -3.74
N LYS A 135 18.32 18.71 -4.23
CA LYS A 135 18.22 18.26 -5.63
C LYS A 135 16.84 17.71 -5.98
N LEU A 136 16.13 17.13 -5.01
CA LEU A 136 14.80 16.55 -5.19
C LEU A 136 13.65 17.54 -5.00
N SER A 137 13.95 18.81 -4.69
CA SER A 137 12.93 19.84 -4.53
C SER A 137 12.15 20.07 -5.83
N GLY A 138 10.82 19.96 -5.76
CA GLY A 138 9.93 20.16 -6.91
C GLY A 138 9.84 18.99 -7.91
N VAL A 139 10.57 17.88 -7.69
CA VAL A 139 10.57 16.69 -8.57
C VAL A 139 9.24 15.94 -8.56
N ASP A 140 8.46 16.07 -7.48
CA ASP A 140 7.12 15.49 -7.36
C ASP A 140 6.18 15.98 -8.48
N ARG A 141 6.14 17.31 -8.70
CA ARG A 141 5.22 17.95 -9.65
C ARG A 141 5.77 18.13 -11.06
N ASP A 142 7.09 18.26 -11.21
CA ASP A 142 7.72 18.59 -12.49
C ASP A 142 8.42 17.38 -13.10
N GLU A 143 7.79 16.79 -14.11
CA GLU A 143 8.33 15.64 -14.84
C GLU A 143 9.61 15.98 -15.62
N LYS A 144 9.72 17.19 -16.19
CA LYS A 144 10.92 17.59 -16.96
C LYS A 144 12.15 17.63 -16.07
N LYS A 145 11.99 18.16 -14.84
CA LYS A 145 13.04 18.12 -13.82
C LYS A 145 13.39 16.68 -13.43
N ALA A 146 12.39 15.83 -13.20
CA ALA A 146 12.61 14.42 -12.88
C ALA A 146 13.42 13.69 -13.97
N VAL A 147 13.05 13.88 -15.24
CA VAL A 147 13.78 13.33 -16.40
C VAL A 147 15.22 13.86 -16.46
N SER A 148 15.43 15.15 -16.20
CA SER A 148 16.77 15.76 -16.25
C SER A 148 17.75 15.17 -15.22
N LEU A 149 17.25 14.80 -14.03
CA LEU A 149 18.08 14.24 -12.95
C LEU A 149 18.56 12.82 -13.27
N VAL A 150 17.72 12.04 -13.94
CA VAL A 150 17.97 10.62 -14.20
C VAL A 150 18.80 10.41 -15.47
N LYS A 151 18.84 11.39 -16.38
CA LYS A 151 19.56 11.31 -17.66
C LYS A 151 21.08 11.16 -17.55
N LYS A 152 21.71 11.75 -16.53
CA LYS A 152 23.18 11.73 -16.40
C LYS A 152 23.66 10.50 -15.61
N GLU A 153 23.29 10.44 -14.34
CA GLU A 153 23.76 9.42 -13.41
C GLU A 153 22.61 8.96 -12.52
N ILE A 154 22.58 7.67 -12.23
CA ILE A 154 21.60 7.08 -11.32
C ILE A 154 22.32 6.47 -10.11
N SER A 155 21.82 6.77 -8.92
CA SER A 155 22.29 6.17 -7.67
C SER A 155 21.10 5.57 -6.93
N PRO A 156 21.31 4.54 -6.09
CA PRO A 156 20.21 3.90 -5.39
C PRO A 156 19.49 4.90 -4.46
N GLY A 157 20.23 5.82 -3.81
CA GLY A 157 19.65 6.86 -2.96
C GLY A 157 18.82 7.90 -3.73
N LEU A 158 19.27 8.32 -4.91
CA LEU A 158 18.51 9.22 -5.78
C LEU A 158 17.19 8.55 -6.21
N LEU A 159 17.26 7.32 -6.72
CA LEU A 159 16.08 6.59 -7.17
C LEU A 159 15.10 6.33 -6.01
N SER A 160 15.58 5.89 -4.84
CA SER A 160 14.75 5.71 -3.65
C SER A 160 14.03 7.02 -3.25
N GLY A 161 14.73 8.16 -3.26
CA GLY A 161 14.13 9.45 -2.97
C GLY A 161 13.07 9.86 -4.00
N MET A 162 13.34 9.69 -5.29
CA MET A 162 12.37 9.97 -6.35
C MET A 162 11.13 9.08 -6.28
N THR A 163 11.31 7.78 -6.00
CA THR A 163 10.22 6.82 -5.84
C THR A 163 9.32 7.20 -4.66
N LEU A 164 9.88 7.61 -3.52
CA LEU A 164 9.06 8.07 -2.40
C LEU A 164 8.21 9.30 -2.74
N LEU A 165 8.66 10.15 -3.66
CA LEU A 165 7.92 11.34 -4.07
C LEU A 165 6.88 11.02 -5.14
N ARG A 166 7.25 10.26 -6.17
CA ARG A 166 6.46 10.14 -7.42
C ARG A 166 5.69 8.82 -7.57
N ASN A 167 5.98 7.80 -6.77
CA ASN A 167 5.37 6.47 -6.96
C ASN A 167 3.86 6.51 -6.68
N PRO A 168 3.01 6.07 -7.62
CA PRO A 168 1.55 6.13 -7.46
C PRO A 168 1.03 5.22 -6.35
N GLY A 169 1.68 4.09 -6.08
CA GLY A 169 1.32 3.20 -4.98
C GLY A 169 1.58 3.84 -3.61
N VAL A 170 2.66 4.62 -3.48
CA VAL A 170 2.93 5.43 -2.28
C VAL A 170 1.91 6.56 -2.15
N ALA A 171 1.57 7.24 -3.24
CA ALA A 171 0.55 8.29 -3.25
C ALA A 171 -0.84 7.74 -2.86
N GLN A 172 -1.24 6.59 -3.41
CA GLN A 172 -2.47 5.89 -3.03
C GLN A 172 -2.50 5.61 -1.53
N ALA A 173 -1.43 5.06 -0.96
CA ALA A 173 -1.37 4.76 0.46
C ALA A 173 -1.43 6.03 1.34
N ARG A 174 -0.93 7.17 0.86
CA ARG A 174 -1.10 8.47 1.56
C ARG A 174 -2.57 8.88 1.57
N PHE A 175 -3.23 8.87 0.41
CA PHE A 175 -4.64 9.21 0.31
C PHE A 175 -5.53 8.29 1.14
N LEU A 176 -5.18 7.00 1.30
CA LEU A 176 -5.91 6.10 2.20
C LEU A 176 -5.76 6.50 3.68
N VAL A 177 -4.59 6.98 4.10
CA VAL A 177 -4.39 7.53 5.46
C VAL A 177 -5.20 8.81 5.64
N ASP A 178 -5.17 9.71 4.65
CA ASP A 178 -5.92 10.98 4.70
C ASP A 178 -7.44 10.72 4.70
N ALA A 179 -7.90 9.73 3.92
CA ALA A 179 -9.28 9.28 3.92
C ALA A 179 -9.69 8.73 5.28
N GLU A 180 -8.87 7.87 5.88
CA GLU A 180 -9.13 7.34 7.24
C GLU A 180 -9.22 8.50 8.24
N LEU A 181 -8.28 9.45 8.20
CA LEU A 181 -8.30 10.64 9.05
C LEU A 181 -9.58 11.48 8.86
N ALA A 182 -10.05 11.64 7.62
CA ALA A 182 -11.26 12.40 7.30
C ALA A 182 -12.57 11.68 7.70
N THR A 183 -12.60 10.33 7.72
CA THR A 183 -13.78 9.62 8.24
C THR A 183 -14.05 9.96 9.71
N HIS A 184 -13.03 10.35 10.46
CA HIS A 184 -13.16 10.67 11.88
C HIS A 184 -13.89 11.99 12.11
N SER A 185 -13.55 13.05 11.35
CA SER A 185 -14.28 14.32 11.46
C SER A 185 -15.77 14.13 11.12
N GLN A 186 -16.06 13.31 10.12
CA GLN A 186 -17.44 13.01 9.73
C GLN A 186 -18.22 12.23 10.80
N VAL A 187 -17.59 11.31 11.54
CA VAL A 187 -18.28 10.55 12.61
C VAL A 187 -18.62 11.45 13.80
N ASP A 188 -17.74 12.39 14.13
CA ASP A 188 -18.00 13.38 15.18
C ASP A 188 -19.09 14.37 14.75
N ASP A 189 -19.06 14.83 13.49
CA ASP A 189 -20.06 15.74 12.91
C ASP A 189 -21.43 15.08 12.70
N LEU A 190 -21.48 13.79 12.32
CA LEU A 190 -22.74 13.09 12.05
C LEU A 190 -23.57 12.89 13.32
N ASN A 191 -22.93 12.65 14.47
CA ASN A 191 -23.65 12.59 15.75
C ASN A 191 -24.28 13.95 16.07
N LEU A 192 -23.54 15.05 15.86
CA LEU A 192 -24.01 16.41 16.07
C LEU A 192 -25.19 16.78 15.14
N VAL A 193 -25.11 16.39 13.86
CA VAL A 193 -26.15 16.67 12.86
C VAL A 193 -27.40 15.82 13.09
N LEU A 194 -27.27 14.54 13.45
CA LEU A 194 -28.40 13.69 13.79
C LEU A 194 -29.11 14.16 15.07
N GLU A 195 -28.36 14.65 16.07
CA GLU A 195 -28.91 15.28 17.27
C GLU A 195 -29.69 16.57 16.94
N GLN A 196 -29.14 17.43 16.07
CA GLN A 196 -29.82 18.66 15.63
C GLN A 196 -31.07 18.39 14.77
N TYR A 197 -31.00 17.42 13.85
CA TYR A 197 -32.10 17.09 12.92
C TYR A 197 -33.26 16.36 13.63
N ALA A 198 -32.95 15.49 14.60
CA ALA A 198 -33.96 14.89 15.47
C ALA A 198 -34.66 15.95 16.33
N GLY A 199 -33.95 17.01 16.75
CA GLY A 199 -34.54 18.17 17.42
C GLY A 199 -35.46 19.00 16.50
N PHE A 200 -35.06 19.19 15.24
CA PHE A 200 -35.80 20.02 14.28
C PHE A 200 -37.09 19.36 13.77
N THR A 201 -37.07 18.07 13.47
CA THR A 201 -38.22 17.35 12.88
C THR A 201 -39.34 17.03 13.89
N LYS A 202 -39.03 16.94 15.19
CA LYS A 202 -40.03 16.74 16.25
C LYS A 202 -40.72 18.05 16.67
N ALA A 203 -40.12 19.21 16.38
CA ALA A 203 -40.69 20.54 16.63
C ALA A 203 -41.77 20.96 15.59
N LEU A 204 -41.93 20.18 14.52
CA LEU A 204 -42.87 20.45 13.42
C LEU A 204 -44.12 19.55 13.44
N MET A 205 -44.24 18.59 14.37
CA MET A 205 -45.42 17.74 14.51
C MET A 205 -46.47 18.40 15.42
N ASN A 206 -47.08 19.48 14.93
CA ASN A 206 -48.11 20.23 15.63
C ASN A 206 -49.50 19.67 15.28
N GLY A 207 -49.75 18.41 15.64
CA GLY A 207 -51.09 17.82 15.54
C GLY A 207 -51.96 18.31 16.69
N VAL A 208 -53.06 19.00 16.38
CA VAL A 208 -54.08 19.46 17.34
C VAL A 208 -54.79 18.25 17.98
N GLY A 209 -54.40 17.92 19.21
CA GLY A 209 -55.03 16.92 20.07
C GLY A 209 -54.26 16.78 21.39
N PRO A 210 -54.91 16.36 22.51
CA PRO A 210 -54.24 16.24 23.80
C PRO A 210 -53.08 15.24 23.73
N VAL A 211 -51.86 15.76 23.88
CA VAL A 211 -50.61 15.03 23.69
C VAL A 211 -50.33 14.10 24.87
N LYS A 212 -50.98 12.94 24.91
CA LYS A 212 -50.55 11.83 25.79
C LYS A 212 -49.33 11.15 25.15
N GLY A 213 -48.15 11.46 25.68
CA GLY A 213 -46.90 10.82 25.29
C GLY A 213 -45.90 11.75 24.62
N ARG A 214 -45.49 12.82 25.30
CA ARG A 214 -44.21 13.48 24.97
C ARG A 214 -43.09 12.49 25.28
N SER A 215 -42.60 11.80 24.26
CA SER A 215 -41.33 11.08 24.36
C SER A 215 -40.24 12.15 24.38
N TYR A 216 -39.76 12.45 25.59
CA TYR A 216 -38.76 13.45 25.88
C TYR A 216 -37.54 13.28 24.95
N ILE A 217 -36.87 14.39 24.69
CA ILE A 217 -35.48 14.34 24.25
C ILE A 217 -34.70 13.81 25.47
N ASP A 218 -34.60 12.48 25.56
CA ASP A 218 -33.52 11.83 26.28
C ASP A 218 -32.26 12.25 25.53
N ASN A 219 -31.67 13.39 25.92
CA ASN A 219 -30.28 13.71 25.63
C ASN A 219 -29.46 12.67 26.40
N GLY A 220 -29.45 11.43 25.93
CA GLY A 220 -28.61 10.39 26.48
C GLY A 220 -27.19 10.82 26.20
N PHE A 221 -26.57 11.52 27.15
CA PHE A 221 -25.16 11.83 27.09
C PHE A 221 -24.46 10.48 26.93
N PRO A 222 -23.76 10.22 25.81
CA PRO A 222 -23.11 8.94 25.63
C PRO A 222 -22.18 8.76 26.83
N PHE A 223 -22.27 7.59 27.47
CA PHE A 223 -21.44 7.30 28.63
C PHE A 223 -20.00 7.69 28.30
N PRO A 224 -19.32 8.54 29.10
CA PRO A 224 -18.04 9.14 28.71
C PRO A 224 -17.01 8.07 28.29
N GLY A 225 -17.12 6.86 28.84
CA GLY A 225 -16.34 5.69 28.40
C GLY A 225 -16.57 5.25 26.95
N VAL A 226 -17.79 5.28 26.42
CA VAL A 226 -18.10 4.84 25.05
C VAL A 226 -17.52 5.81 24.01
N THR A 227 -17.59 7.12 24.26
CA THR A 227 -16.98 8.13 23.38
C THR A 227 -15.46 8.02 23.38
N ALA A 228 -14.85 7.81 24.56
CA ALA A 228 -13.42 7.55 24.65
C ALA A 228 -13.01 6.26 23.89
N LEU A 229 -13.80 5.20 23.97
CA LEU A 229 -13.55 3.94 23.24
C LEU A 229 -13.69 4.11 21.72
N LYS A 230 -14.66 4.90 21.24
CA LYS A 230 -14.76 5.27 19.82
C LYS A 230 -13.48 5.97 19.34
N GLY A 231 -13.00 6.95 20.10
CA GLY A 231 -11.73 7.63 19.83
C GLY A 231 -10.53 6.69 19.76
N GLN A 232 -10.48 5.68 20.65
CA GLN A 232 -9.43 4.66 20.63
C GLN A 232 -9.53 3.72 19.40
N VAL A 233 -10.74 3.26 19.04
CA VAL A 233 -10.98 2.44 17.82
C VAL A 233 -10.47 3.18 16.57
N VAL A 234 -10.78 4.48 16.50
CA VAL A 234 -10.32 5.40 15.46
C VAL A 234 -8.79 5.51 15.46
N ALA A 235 -8.18 5.79 16.62
CA ALA A 235 -6.73 5.91 16.74
C ALA A 235 -5.99 4.64 16.25
N TYR A 236 -6.49 3.45 16.59
CA TYR A 236 -5.93 2.19 16.09
C TYR A 236 -6.16 1.99 14.59
N SER A 237 -7.27 2.48 14.03
CA SER A 237 -7.55 2.46 12.59
C SER A 237 -6.54 3.32 11.82
N VAL A 238 -6.30 4.56 12.28
CA VAL A 238 -5.26 5.45 11.74
C VAL A 238 -3.89 4.83 11.87
N ALA A 239 -3.56 4.24 13.01
CA ALA A 239 -2.28 3.57 13.22
C ALA A 239 -2.07 2.43 12.20
N ALA A 240 -3.09 1.61 11.95
CA ALA A 240 -3.03 0.55 10.94
C ALA A 240 -2.88 1.10 9.50
N ALA A 241 -3.56 2.20 9.17
CA ALA A 241 -3.43 2.87 7.88
C ALA A 241 -2.02 3.47 7.69
N ARG A 242 -1.47 4.12 8.72
CA ARG A 242 -0.11 4.67 8.74
C ARG A 242 0.95 3.58 8.54
N GLU A 243 0.79 2.41 9.17
CA GLU A 243 1.66 1.26 8.91
C GLU A 243 1.53 0.76 7.47
N GLY A 244 0.33 0.81 6.88
CA GLY A 244 0.12 0.54 5.45
C GLY A 244 0.90 1.48 4.53
N LEU A 245 0.91 2.79 4.83
CA LEU A 245 1.75 3.76 4.12
C LEU A 245 3.24 3.47 4.32
N ALA A 246 3.68 3.13 5.53
CA ALA A 246 5.06 2.77 5.80
C ALA A 246 5.49 1.51 5.01
N MET A 247 4.60 0.53 4.87
CA MET A 247 4.80 -0.66 4.02
C MET A 247 4.95 -0.28 2.55
N ALA A 248 4.04 0.54 2.01
CA ALA A 248 4.10 0.98 0.61
C ALA A 248 5.41 1.72 0.29
N ARG A 249 5.84 2.63 1.17
CA ARG A 249 7.12 3.34 1.06
C ARG A 249 8.31 2.37 1.08
N ARG A 250 8.35 1.46 2.05
CA ARG A 250 9.42 0.47 2.21
C ARG A 250 9.51 -0.47 1.01
N ASP A 251 8.38 -0.96 0.53
CA ASP A 251 8.33 -1.93 -0.57
C ASP A 251 8.78 -1.27 -1.87
N ALA A 252 8.30 -0.06 -2.16
CA ALA A 252 8.74 0.71 -3.32
C ALA A 252 10.25 1.02 -3.29
N VAL A 253 10.79 1.43 -2.13
CA VAL A 253 12.24 1.66 -1.96
C VAL A 253 13.03 0.37 -2.18
N THR A 254 12.57 -0.75 -1.59
CA THR A 254 13.24 -2.04 -1.71
C THR A 254 13.27 -2.51 -3.17
N GLU A 255 12.14 -2.42 -3.85
CA GLU A 255 11.98 -2.84 -5.24
C GLU A 255 12.90 -2.07 -6.19
N VAL A 256 12.98 -0.75 -6.00
CA VAL A 256 13.88 0.12 -6.77
C VAL A 256 15.34 -0.19 -6.52
N GLN A 257 15.73 -0.44 -5.26
CA GLN A 257 17.10 -0.83 -4.93
C GLN A 257 17.47 -2.16 -5.57
N GLN A 258 16.56 -3.14 -5.55
CA GLN A 258 16.77 -4.44 -6.21
C GLN A 258 16.87 -4.29 -7.74
N ALA A 259 16.01 -3.48 -8.35
CA ALA A 259 16.05 -3.19 -9.78
C ALA A 259 17.36 -2.47 -10.17
N PHE A 260 17.83 -1.53 -9.35
CA PHE A 260 19.13 -0.85 -9.55
C PHE A 260 20.30 -1.84 -9.56
N TRP A 261 20.39 -2.73 -8.58
CA TRP A 261 21.48 -3.72 -8.53
C TRP A 261 21.39 -4.76 -9.66
N ASN A 262 20.19 -5.14 -10.07
CA ASN A 262 20.01 -5.96 -11.27
C ASN A 262 20.46 -5.24 -12.55
N LEU A 263 20.21 -3.94 -12.69
CA LEU A 263 20.70 -3.14 -13.81
C LEU A 263 22.24 -3.08 -13.84
N VAL A 264 22.87 -2.88 -12.68
CA VAL A 264 24.34 -2.91 -12.54
C VAL A 264 24.89 -4.25 -13.02
N TYR A 265 24.30 -5.37 -12.57
CA TYR A 265 24.67 -6.71 -13.02
C TYR A 265 24.55 -6.87 -14.54
N LEU A 266 23.42 -6.48 -15.13
CA LEU A 266 23.18 -6.66 -16.57
C LEU A 266 24.16 -5.87 -17.43
N ILE A 267 24.55 -4.67 -16.99
CA ILE A 267 25.59 -3.87 -17.66
C ILE A 267 26.95 -4.58 -17.57
N GLN A 268 27.33 -5.07 -16.38
CA GLN A 268 28.59 -5.81 -16.20
C GLN A 268 28.61 -7.13 -16.97
N ALA A 269 27.53 -7.91 -16.91
CA ALA A 269 27.39 -9.17 -17.63
C ALA A 269 27.54 -8.94 -19.14
N ARG A 270 26.89 -7.93 -19.70
CA ARG A 270 27.04 -7.58 -21.12
C ARG A 270 28.48 -7.20 -21.48
N ASN A 271 29.19 -6.47 -20.62
CA ASN A 271 30.58 -6.12 -20.87
C ASN A 271 31.49 -7.36 -20.81
N ILE A 272 31.34 -8.22 -19.80
CA ILE A 272 32.07 -9.49 -19.67
C ILE A 272 31.81 -10.38 -20.89
N THR A 273 30.54 -10.56 -21.30
CA THR A 273 30.18 -11.34 -22.48
C THR A 273 30.78 -10.76 -23.76
N ARG A 274 30.85 -9.43 -23.90
CA ARG A 274 31.48 -8.78 -25.06
C ARG A 274 32.99 -9.05 -25.10
N GLU A 275 33.66 -8.95 -23.97
CA GLU A 275 35.10 -9.27 -23.86
C GLU A 275 35.36 -10.74 -24.19
N SER A 276 34.54 -11.65 -23.64
CA SER A 276 34.64 -13.08 -23.96
C SER A 276 34.35 -13.38 -25.43
N LEU A 277 33.41 -12.69 -26.07
CA LEU A 277 33.15 -12.82 -27.50
C LEU A 277 34.40 -12.47 -28.33
N VAL A 278 35.14 -11.42 -27.95
CA VAL A 278 36.42 -11.08 -28.61
C VAL A 278 37.43 -12.21 -28.44
N LEU A 279 37.55 -12.78 -27.24
CA LEU A 279 38.46 -13.90 -27.00
C LEU A 279 38.09 -15.14 -27.83
N PHE A 280 36.81 -15.50 -27.91
CA PHE A 280 36.35 -16.62 -28.75
C PHE A 280 36.56 -16.35 -30.25
N LYS A 281 36.45 -15.09 -30.71
CA LYS A 281 36.80 -14.71 -32.09
C LYS A 281 38.30 -14.84 -32.37
N ASN A 282 39.15 -14.54 -31.39
CA ASN A 282 40.59 -14.78 -31.51
C ASN A 282 40.89 -16.29 -31.58
N LEU A 283 40.26 -17.09 -30.71
CA LEU A 283 40.37 -18.56 -30.74
C LEU A 283 39.88 -19.14 -32.07
N HIS A 284 38.83 -18.57 -32.66
CA HIS A 284 38.38 -18.95 -34.01
C HIS A 284 39.47 -18.74 -35.05
N GLY A 285 40.19 -17.60 -35.00
CA GLY A 285 41.33 -17.33 -35.87
C GLY A 285 42.47 -18.34 -35.69
N VAL A 286 42.78 -18.72 -34.44
CA VAL A 286 43.77 -19.77 -34.16
C VAL A 286 43.32 -21.12 -34.73
N ALA A 287 42.07 -21.53 -34.51
CA ALA A 287 41.55 -22.79 -35.06
C ALA A 287 41.55 -22.81 -36.60
N ASP A 288 41.20 -21.70 -37.26
CA ASP A 288 41.23 -21.59 -38.73
C ASP A 288 42.65 -21.70 -39.29
N THR A 289 43.64 -21.04 -38.66
CA THR A 289 45.04 -21.15 -39.07
C THR A 289 45.60 -22.56 -38.88
N LEU A 290 45.29 -23.21 -37.75
CA LEU A 290 45.69 -24.59 -37.50
C LEU A 290 45.04 -25.55 -38.50
N TYR A 291 43.76 -25.34 -38.84
CA TYR A 291 43.04 -26.16 -39.82
C TYR A 291 43.65 -26.04 -41.22
N ARG A 292 43.93 -24.81 -41.67
CA ARG A 292 44.60 -24.55 -42.97
C ARG A 292 45.98 -25.18 -43.05
N SER A 293 46.70 -25.24 -41.93
CA SER A 293 48.00 -25.90 -41.84
C SER A 293 47.94 -27.43 -41.66
N GLY A 294 46.73 -28.02 -41.63
CA GLY A 294 46.52 -29.45 -41.42
C GLY A 294 46.78 -29.94 -39.99
N LYS A 295 46.97 -29.03 -39.03
CA LYS A 295 47.28 -29.34 -37.62
C LYS A 295 46.06 -29.61 -36.76
N THR A 296 44.86 -29.22 -37.22
CA THR A 296 43.60 -29.61 -36.58
C THR A 296 42.51 -29.93 -37.61
N GLY A 297 41.41 -30.54 -37.16
CA GLY A 297 40.24 -30.85 -37.98
C GLY A 297 39.23 -29.70 -38.06
N PHE A 298 38.40 -29.72 -39.10
CA PHE A 298 37.31 -28.74 -39.32
C PHE A 298 36.28 -28.69 -38.18
N GLN A 299 36.22 -29.73 -37.35
CA GLN A 299 35.34 -29.80 -36.18
C GLN A 299 35.65 -28.70 -35.16
N ASP A 300 36.91 -28.34 -34.97
CA ASP A 300 37.33 -27.30 -34.03
C ASP A 300 36.79 -25.94 -34.46
N VAL A 301 37.00 -25.59 -35.74
CA VAL A 301 36.49 -24.36 -36.36
C VAL A 301 34.98 -24.27 -36.17
N THR A 302 34.26 -25.34 -36.53
CA THR A 302 32.80 -25.39 -36.40
C THR A 302 32.35 -25.18 -34.96
N ARG A 303 33.02 -25.81 -33.98
CA ARG A 303 32.67 -25.67 -32.56
C ARG A 303 32.92 -24.25 -32.04
N VAL A 304 34.00 -23.58 -32.44
CA VAL A 304 34.20 -22.17 -32.07
C VAL A 304 33.11 -21.30 -32.67
N THR A 305 32.79 -21.49 -33.96
CA THR A 305 31.74 -20.72 -34.65
C THR A 305 30.40 -20.81 -33.93
N VAL A 306 30.02 -22.02 -33.49
CA VAL A 306 28.83 -22.21 -32.65
C VAL A 306 28.91 -21.38 -31.36
N LYS A 307 30.05 -21.40 -30.65
CA LYS A 307 30.22 -20.61 -29.42
C LYS A 307 30.14 -19.10 -29.67
N VAL A 308 30.70 -18.61 -30.76
CA VAL A 308 30.62 -17.20 -31.16
C VAL A 308 29.16 -16.79 -31.37
N HIS A 309 28.38 -17.56 -32.15
CA HIS A 309 26.97 -17.25 -32.37
C HIS A 309 26.11 -17.32 -31.11
N VAL A 310 26.37 -18.29 -30.22
CA VAL A 310 25.70 -18.37 -28.91
C VAL A 310 25.97 -17.13 -28.06
N LEU A 311 27.21 -16.61 -28.08
CA LEU A 311 27.56 -15.39 -27.34
C LEU A 311 26.97 -14.12 -27.99
N GLU A 312 26.86 -14.07 -29.31
CA GLU A 312 26.19 -12.98 -30.03
C GLU A 312 24.69 -12.92 -29.67
N ASP A 313 24.01 -14.06 -29.65
CA ASP A 313 22.62 -14.17 -29.19
C ASP A 313 22.48 -13.80 -27.70
N ALA A 314 23.40 -14.26 -26.85
CA ALA A 314 23.40 -13.89 -25.43
C ALA A 314 23.53 -12.37 -25.21
N LEU A 315 24.28 -11.66 -26.07
CA LEU A 315 24.38 -10.19 -26.02
C LEU A 315 23.07 -9.49 -26.40
N LEU A 316 22.29 -10.06 -27.32
CA LEU A 316 20.94 -9.57 -27.64
C LEU A 316 20.01 -9.79 -26.46
N THR A 317 20.00 -11.00 -25.89
CA THR A 317 19.20 -11.34 -24.70
C THR A 317 19.52 -10.42 -23.51
N LEU A 318 20.81 -10.15 -23.24
CA LEU A 318 21.23 -9.24 -22.17
C LEU A 318 20.80 -7.79 -22.42
N ARG A 319 20.74 -7.36 -23.69
CA ARG A 319 20.25 -6.04 -24.07
C ARG A 319 18.76 -5.89 -23.78
N GLU A 320 17.96 -6.88 -24.14
CA GLU A 320 16.52 -6.88 -23.85
C GLU A 320 16.26 -6.95 -22.34
N LYS A 321 16.96 -7.82 -21.61
CA LYS A 321 16.88 -7.86 -20.14
C LYS A 321 17.22 -6.51 -19.51
N LYS A 322 18.26 -5.84 -20.00
CA LYS A 322 18.62 -4.49 -19.56
C LYS A 322 17.45 -3.53 -19.78
N ARG A 323 16.88 -3.50 -20.99
CA ARG A 323 15.75 -2.61 -21.32
C ARG A 323 14.55 -2.85 -20.41
N ASN A 324 14.21 -4.11 -20.14
CA ASN A 324 13.11 -4.47 -19.24
C ASN A 324 13.32 -3.94 -17.81
N VAL A 325 14.53 -4.09 -17.26
CA VAL A 325 14.85 -3.54 -15.93
C VAL A 325 14.85 -2.01 -15.92
N GLN A 326 15.29 -1.36 -17.02
CA GLN A 326 15.21 0.09 -17.14
C GLN A 326 13.74 0.57 -17.13
N THR A 327 12.86 -0.09 -17.89
CA THR A 327 11.41 0.18 -17.88
C THR A 327 10.81 -0.03 -16.50
N MET A 328 11.24 -1.06 -15.76
CA MET A 328 10.81 -1.31 -14.39
C MET A 328 11.23 -0.17 -13.44
N ILE A 329 12.46 0.35 -13.57
CA ILE A 329 12.90 1.50 -12.76
C ILE A 329 12.07 2.75 -13.10
N LEU A 330 11.81 2.99 -14.39
CA LEU A 330 11.02 4.13 -14.84
C LEU A 330 9.57 4.07 -14.34
N SER A 331 8.94 2.90 -14.34
CA SER A 331 7.59 2.73 -13.80
C SER A 331 7.53 3.00 -12.30
N LEU A 332 8.54 2.55 -11.53
CA LEU A 332 8.62 2.78 -10.09
C LEU A 332 8.80 4.27 -9.72
N VAL A 333 9.40 5.05 -10.61
CA VAL A 333 9.61 6.51 -10.45
C VAL A 333 8.52 7.33 -11.18
N ASN A 334 7.55 6.65 -11.80
CA ASN A 334 6.47 7.26 -12.58
C ASN A 334 7.01 8.22 -13.66
N LEU A 335 7.84 7.66 -14.54
CA LEU A 335 8.41 8.32 -15.72
C LEU A 335 8.07 7.54 -17.00
N PRO A 336 7.99 8.22 -18.16
CA PRO A 336 7.72 7.56 -19.45
C PRO A 336 8.78 6.50 -19.78
N PRO A 337 8.38 5.36 -20.39
CA PRO A 337 9.28 4.24 -20.68
C PRO A 337 10.37 4.58 -21.72
N GLU A 338 10.19 5.63 -22.52
CA GLU A 338 11.18 6.13 -23.49
C GLU A 338 12.28 6.98 -22.84
N THR A 339 12.17 7.27 -21.54
CA THR A 339 13.14 8.10 -20.82
C THR A 339 14.51 7.42 -20.78
N LEU A 340 15.54 8.13 -21.23
CA LEU A 340 16.92 7.66 -21.16
C LEU A 340 17.41 7.68 -19.70
N LEU A 341 17.75 6.49 -19.18
CA LEU A 341 18.44 6.34 -17.91
C LEU A 341 19.95 6.51 -18.10
N GLY A 342 20.55 7.34 -17.25
CA GLY A 342 21.99 7.55 -17.17
C GLY A 342 22.76 6.33 -16.64
N SER A 343 24.07 6.49 -16.49
CA SER A 343 24.95 5.42 -16.02
C SER A 343 24.76 5.17 -14.51
N PRO A 344 24.72 3.91 -14.03
CA PRO A 344 24.60 3.64 -12.61
C PRO A 344 25.92 3.87 -11.87
N VAL A 345 25.85 4.74 -10.86
CA VAL A 345 26.92 4.99 -9.89
C VAL A 345 26.63 4.14 -8.66
N ALA A 346 27.28 2.98 -8.59
CA ALA A 346 27.12 2.04 -7.48
C ALA A 346 27.94 2.51 -6.26
N PRO A 347 27.33 2.66 -5.07
CA PRO A 347 28.07 2.98 -3.86
C PRO A 347 28.95 1.79 -3.43
N SER A 348 29.93 2.07 -2.58
CA SER A 348 30.77 1.02 -1.99
C SER A 348 29.92 -0.01 -1.25
N LEU A 349 29.94 -1.26 -1.72
CA LEU A 349 29.29 -2.37 -1.05
C LEU A 349 30.05 -2.69 0.23
N SER A 350 29.32 -2.79 1.34
CA SER A 350 29.89 -3.39 2.55
C SER A 350 29.73 -4.91 2.46
N PHE A 351 30.75 -5.63 2.92
CA PHE A 351 30.74 -7.10 2.99
C PHE A 351 30.42 -7.62 4.40
N ASN A 352 30.09 -6.71 5.32
CA ASN A 352 29.71 -7.08 6.68
C ASN A 352 28.30 -7.70 6.68
N VAL A 353 28.16 -8.88 7.30
CA VAL A 353 26.88 -9.56 7.51
C VAL A 353 26.53 -9.42 8.99
N PRO A 354 25.41 -8.76 9.35
CA PRO A 354 25.02 -8.62 10.74
C PRO A 354 24.76 -9.97 11.42
N LYS A 355 25.03 -10.05 12.72
CA LYS A 355 24.71 -11.21 13.56
C LYS A 355 23.20 -11.47 13.57
N ILE A 356 22.81 -12.72 13.37
CA ILE A 356 21.40 -13.10 13.13
C ILE A 356 20.52 -12.92 14.37
N GLU A 357 21.09 -13.09 15.57
CA GLU A 357 20.37 -13.03 16.84
C GLU A 357 19.70 -11.66 17.02
N ILE A 358 20.44 -10.60 16.69
CA ILE A 358 19.97 -9.21 16.77
C ILE A 358 18.86 -8.94 15.74
N LEU A 359 18.86 -9.65 14.60
CA LEU A 359 17.90 -9.43 13.52
C LEU A 359 16.52 -10.00 13.84
N TYR A 360 16.44 -11.10 14.60
CA TYR A 360 15.15 -11.66 15.01
C TYR A 360 14.36 -10.68 15.88
N ASP A 361 15.00 -10.09 16.88
CA ASP A 361 14.36 -9.12 17.77
C ASP A 361 13.97 -7.84 17.05
N ARG A 362 14.85 -7.35 16.16
CA ARG A 362 14.54 -6.17 15.33
C ARG A 362 13.34 -6.43 14.43
N ALA A 363 13.29 -7.57 13.75
CA ALA A 363 12.18 -7.91 12.86
C ALA A 363 10.86 -8.04 13.63
N GLN A 364 10.85 -8.67 14.82
CA GLN A 364 9.63 -8.80 15.62
C GLN A 364 9.10 -7.45 16.12
N LYS A 365 9.99 -6.49 16.41
CA LYS A 365 9.61 -5.14 16.89
C LYS A 365 9.24 -4.18 15.75
N ASN A 366 10.01 -4.17 14.67
CA ASN A 366 9.98 -3.09 13.68
C ASN A 366 9.24 -3.44 12.39
N ARG A 367 9.00 -4.73 12.10
CA ARG A 367 8.32 -5.13 10.87
C ARG A 367 6.90 -4.57 10.80
N GLN A 368 6.64 -3.79 9.76
CA GLN A 368 5.40 -3.02 9.59
C GLN A 368 4.16 -3.93 9.49
N GLU A 369 4.26 -5.09 8.85
CA GLU A 369 3.14 -6.04 8.78
C GLU A 369 2.70 -6.53 10.18
N LEU A 370 3.65 -6.72 11.10
CA LEU A 370 3.33 -7.11 12.47
C LEU A 370 2.70 -5.94 13.23
N LYS A 371 3.22 -4.71 13.06
CA LYS A 371 2.65 -3.51 13.66
C LYS A 371 1.22 -3.24 13.19
N GLN A 372 0.96 -3.38 11.89
CA GLN A 372 -0.38 -3.23 11.32
C GLN A 372 -1.35 -4.24 11.94
N VAL A 373 -0.98 -5.52 12.03
CA VAL A 373 -1.84 -6.56 12.64
C VAL A 373 -2.07 -6.29 14.13
N ARG A 374 -1.05 -5.85 14.87
CA ARG A 374 -1.19 -5.44 16.29
C ARG A 374 -2.15 -4.25 16.43
N ALA A 375 -2.09 -3.26 15.55
CA ALA A 375 -3.03 -2.14 15.54
C ALA A 375 -4.47 -2.60 15.25
N VAL A 376 -4.66 -3.53 14.30
CA VAL A 376 -5.99 -4.12 14.02
C VAL A 376 -6.51 -4.93 15.21
N ILE A 377 -5.64 -5.67 15.93
CA ILE A 377 -6.01 -6.38 17.16
C ILE A 377 -6.46 -5.37 18.23
N GLY A 378 -5.69 -4.30 18.46
CA GLY A 378 -6.05 -3.24 19.39
C GLY A 378 -7.39 -2.59 19.05
N LYS A 379 -7.64 -2.30 17.76
CA LYS A 379 -8.95 -1.83 17.27
C LYS A 379 -10.08 -2.78 17.68
N MET A 380 -9.92 -4.08 17.43
CA MET A 380 -10.94 -5.08 17.75
C MET A 380 -11.17 -5.24 19.26
N GLU A 381 -10.13 -5.15 20.08
CA GLU A 381 -10.25 -5.18 21.54
C GLU A 381 -11.11 -4.00 22.04
N ARG A 382 -10.88 -2.79 21.50
CA ARG A 382 -11.68 -1.61 21.83
C ARG A 382 -13.11 -1.69 21.31
N MET A 383 -13.33 -2.35 20.17
CA MET A 383 -14.69 -2.63 19.68
C MET A 383 -15.45 -3.61 20.58
N VAL A 384 -14.77 -4.62 21.14
CA VAL A 384 -15.38 -5.57 22.10
C VAL A 384 -15.73 -4.83 23.40
N GLU A 385 -14.79 -4.06 23.96
CA GLU A 385 -15.01 -3.25 25.17
C GLU A 385 -16.14 -2.23 24.97
N MET A 386 -16.21 -1.58 23.80
CA MET A 386 -17.28 -0.67 23.43
C MET A 386 -18.64 -1.38 23.38
N ALA A 387 -18.70 -2.56 22.78
CA ALA A 387 -19.96 -3.30 22.71
C ALA A 387 -20.42 -3.82 24.07
N GLU A 388 -19.49 -4.24 24.94
CA GLU A 388 -19.78 -4.66 26.31
C GLU A 388 -20.29 -3.50 27.16
N THR A 389 -19.68 -2.32 27.04
CA THR A 389 -20.14 -1.11 27.73
C THR A 389 -21.50 -0.63 27.24
N MET A 390 -21.83 -0.82 25.95
CA MET A 390 -23.17 -0.53 25.41
C MET A 390 -24.27 -1.49 25.91
N LEU A 391 -23.93 -2.60 26.58
CA LEU A 391 -24.90 -3.48 27.26
C LEU A 391 -25.32 -2.93 28.63
N LEU A 392 -24.54 -2.01 29.22
CA LEU A 392 -24.87 -1.37 30.49
C LEU A 392 -26.00 -0.34 30.31
N PRO A 393 -26.83 -0.10 31.34
CA PRO A 393 -27.83 0.95 31.29
C PRO A 393 -27.16 2.31 31.07
N GLY A 394 -27.70 3.11 30.16
CA GLY A 394 -27.19 4.46 29.87
C GLY A 394 -27.25 5.37 31.10
N PHE A 395 -26.30 6.31 31.17
CA PHE A 395 -26.27 7.35 32.19
C PHE A 395 -26.93 8.62 31.65
N ASP A 396 -27.94 9.13 32.34
CA ASP A 396 -28.59 10.41 32.03
C ASP A 396 -28.31 11.40 33.17
N LEU A 397 -27.64 12.51 32.85
CA LEU A 397 -27.38 13.61 33.78
C LEU A 397 -28.62 14.45 34.07
N GLY A 398 -29.70 14.21 33.35
CA GLY A 398 -30.96 14.87 33.58
C GLY A 398 -31.13 16.20 32.84
N PHE A 399 -30.14 16.61 32.04
CA PHE A 399 -30.14 17.87 31.32
C PHE A 399 -30.95 17.75 30.02
N SER A 400 -32.24 18.02 30.11
CA SER A 400 -33.08 18.19 28.92
C SER A 400 -33.71 19.59 28.95
N ARG A 401 -33.49 20.37 27.88
CA ARG A 401 -34.14 21.69 27.67
C ARG A 401 -35.67 21.62 27.64
N TYR A 402 -36.24 20.41 27.61
CA TYR A 402 -37.66 20.15 27.44
C TYR A 402 -38.25 19.26 28.56
N ARG A 403 -37.58 19.15 29.71
CA ARG A 403 -38.10 18.44 30.88
C ARG A 403 -39.09 19.32 31.65
N ASP A 404 -40.23 19.61 31.04
CA ASP A 404 -41.42 20.04 31.79
C ASP A 404 -42.10 18.77 32.31
N ASP A 405 -41.67 18.30 33.47
CA ASP A 405 -42.48 17.33 34.20
C ASP A 405 -43.70 18.06 34.76
N ALA A 406 -44.89 17.66 34.31
CA ALA A 406 -46.12 18.01 35.02
C ALA A 406 -46.09 17.29 36.36
N VAL A 407 -45.63 17.96 37.40
CA VAL A 407 -45.81 17.47 38.76
C VAL A 407 -47.31 17.60 39.04
N PHE A 408 -48.05 16.50 39.02
CA PHE A 408 -49.40 16.47 39.55
C PHE A 408 -49.34 16.62 41.07
N LYS A 409 -49.00 17.81 41.56
CA LYS A 409 -49.44 18.26 42.87
C LYS A 409 -50.92 18.57 42.71
N VAL A 410 -51.73 17.71 43.30
CA VAL A 410 -53.17 17.90 43.51
C VAL A 410 -53.51 19.39 43.66
N GLY A 411 -54.20 19.95 42.67
CA GLY A 411 -54.87 21.25 42.79
C GLY A 411 -54.33 22.44 41.97
N SER A 412 -53.17 22.40 41.31
CA SER A 412 -52.81 23.47 40.35
C SER A 412 -51.81 22.99 39.28
N LEU A 413 -52.08 23.36 38.02
CA LEU A 413 -51.14 23.26 36.90
C LEU A 413 -49.96 24.21 37.16
N SER A 414 -48.98 23.78 37.93
CA SER A 414 -47.70 24.46 38.08
C SER A 414 -46.67 23.76 37.21
N MET A 415 -46.08 24.49 36.25
CA MET A 415 -44.95 23.99 35.46
C MET A 415 -43.70 23.97 36.35
N GLY A 416 -43.00 22.84 36.38
CA GLY A 416 -41.67 22.76 36.99
C GLY A 416 -40.68 23.66 36.24
N THR A 417 -39.59 24.06 36.90
CA THR A 417 -38.53 24.83 36.23
C THR A 417 -37.80 23.94 35.22
N ALA A 418 -37.59 24.44 33.98
CA ALA A 418 -36.92 23.73 32.88
C ALA A 418 -35.48 23.25 33.23
N PHE A 419 -34.89 23.80 34.28
CA PHE A 419 -33.68 23.30 34.90
C PHE A 419 -34.00 22.81 36.31
N PRO A 420 -33.71 21.55 36.66
CA PRO A 420 -33.90 21.09 38.03
C PRO A 420 -32.90 21.82 38.96
N LYS A 421 -33.34 22.23 40.15
CA LYS A 421 -32.46 22.86 41.17
C LYS A 421 -31.41 21.90 41.72
N GLU A 422 -31.61 20.61 41.53
CA GLU A 422 -30.70 19.53 41.89
C GLU A 422 -30.38 18.71 40.64
N ILE A 423 -29.18 18.16 40.53
CA ILE A 423 -28.82 17.27 39.41
C ILE A 423 -29.15 15.84 39.87
N PRO A 424 -30.30 15.24 39.49
CA PRO A 424 -30.55 13.86 39.83
C PRO A 424 -29.62 12.98 38.99
N ALA A 425 -28.61 12.38 39.62
CA ALA A 425 -27.84 11.29 39.02
C ALA A 425 -28.76 10.05 38.96
N SER A 426 -29.59 9.96 37.93
CA SER A 426 -30.47 8.82 37.72
C SER A 426 -29.74 7.80 36.85
N MET A 427 -29.21 6.73 37.47
CA MET A 427 -28.98 5.50 36.73
C MET A 427 -30.35 4.95 36.35
N GLY A 428 -30.68 4.90 35.06
CA GLY A 428 -31.99 4.47 34.60
C GLY A 428 -32.39 3.15 35.27
N LYS A 429 -33.41 3.18 36.13
CA LYS A 429 -33.94 1.98 36.78
C LYS A 429 -34.53 1.07 35.70
N GLY A 430 -33.82 0.01 35.37
CA GLY A 430 -34.32 -1.04 34.49
C GLY A 430 -33.21 -1.96 34.01
N LEU A 431 -33.50 -3.26 34.06
CA LEU A 431 -32.86 -4.29 33.22
C LEU A 431 -32.60 -3.75 31.80
N PRO A 432 -31.57 -4.23 31.09
CA PRO A 432 -31.10 -3.61 29.85
C PRO A 432 -32.24 -3.22 28.91
N LYS A 433 -32.36 -1.91 28.63
CA LYS A 433 -33.46 -1.28 27.88
C LYS A 433 -33.71 -1.83 26.45
N LYS A 434 -32.89 -2.76 25.94
CA LYS A 434 -32.94 -3.24 24.55
C LYS A 434 -33.33 -4.72 24.46
N PRO A 435 -34.50 -5.06 23.89
CA PRO A 435 -34.95 -6.45 23.60
C PRO A 435 -34.01 -7.25 22.68
N TRP A 436 -33.02 -6.60 22.06
CA TRP A 436 -32.08 -7.16 21.08
C TRP A 436 -30.89 -7.94 21.68
N PHE A 437 -30.92 -8.25 22.99
CA PHE A 437 -29.81 -8.84 23.75
C PHE A 437 -29.28 -10.16 23.14
N GLY A 438 -30.13 -10.93 22.44
CA GLY A 438 -29.74 -12.16 21.73
C GLY A 438 -28.97 -11.95 20.40
N VAL A 439 -29.14 -10.80 19.76
CA VAL A 439 -28.42 -10.45 18.51
C VAL A 439 -27.08 -9.78 18.84
N GLY A 440 -27.04 -8.99 19.92
CA GLY A 440 -25.79 -8.42 20.46
C GLY A 440 -24.83 -9.49 20.98
N SER A 441 -25.33 -10.56 21.61
CA SER A 441 -24.50 -11.67 22.07
C SER A 441 -23.87 -12.45 20.92
N SER A 442 -24.59 -12.68 19.82
CA SER A 442 -24.08 -13.39 18.64
C SER A 442 -22.95 -12.62 17.95
N TRP A 443 -23.15 -11.31 17.72
CA TRP A 443 -22.11 -10.43 17.17
C TRP A 443 -20.89 -10.31 18.10
N LEU A 444 -21.11 -10.25 19.42
CA LEU A 444 -20.02 -10.18 20.41
C LEU A 444 -19.21 -11.48 20.43
N MET A 445 -19.89 -12.63 20.41
CA MET A 445 -19.26 -13.94 20.31
C MET A 445 -18.45 -14.07 19.02
N GLU A 446 -19.02 -13.66 17.88
CA GLU A 446 -18.31 -13.63 16.60
C GLU A 446 -17.07 -12.74 16.67
N THR A 447 -17.19 -11.52 17.20
CA THR A 447 -16.08 -10.55 17.30
C THR A 447 -14.97 -11.08 18.20
N ARG A 448 -15.30 -11.74 19.33
CA ARG A 448 -14.33 -12.42 20.20
C ARG A 448 -13.63 -13.57 19.48
N LYS A 449 -14.35 -14.39 18.72
CA LYS A 449 -13.73 -15.49 17.93
C LYS A 449 -12.83 -14.94 16.82
N ARG A 450 -13.25 -13.87 16.14
CA ARG A 450 -12.41 -13.17 15.15
C ARG A 450 -11.16 -12.58 15.81
N LEU A 451 -11.26 -12.02 17.01
CA LEU A 451 -10.11 -11.51 17.77
C LEU A 451 -9.11 -12.64 18.10
N ILE A 452 -9.59 -13.78 18.60
CA ILE A 452 -8.75 -14.96 18.85
C ILE A 452 -8.06 -15.41 17.56
N ALA A 453 -8.81 -15.51 16.46
CA ALA A 453 -8.25 -15.87 15.15
C ALA A 453 -7.17 -14.88 14.67
N LYS A 454 -7.34 -13.57 14.93
CA LYS A 454 -6.33 -12.56 14.62
C LYS A 454 -5.08 -12.68 15.49
N ARG A 455 -5.23 -13.01 16.77
CA ARG A 455 -4.09 -13.28 17.68
C ARG A 455 -3.30 -14.51 17.25
N GLU A 456 -3.97 -15.59 16.85
CA GLU A 456 -3.29 -16.77 16.28
C GLU A 456 -2.63 -16.45 14.93
N LYS A 457 -3.28 -15.62 14.09
CA LYS A 457 -2.66 -15.10 12.87
C LYS A 457 -1.39 -14.30 13.17
N LEU A 458 -1.37 -13.47 14.22
CA LEU A 458 -0.18 -12.74 14.65
C LEU A 458 0.95 -13.69 15.05
N LYS A 459 0.68 -14.71 15.89
CA LYS A 459 1.68 -15.72 16.27
C LYS A 459 2.27 -16.44 15.05
N ASN A 460 1.42 -16.83 14.09
CA ASN A 460 1.87 -17.44 12.85
C ASN A 460 2.74 -16.47 12.03
N MET A 461 2.35 -15.20 11.92
CA MET A 461 3.14 -14.17 11.22
C MET A 461 4.49 -13.90 11.92
N GLU A 462 4.58 -13.98 13.23
CA GLU A 462 5.84 -13.88 13.98
C GLU A 462 6.77 -15.07 13.69
N ALA A 463 6.23 -16.29 13.67
CA ALA A 463 6.99 -17.48 13.27
C ALA A 463 7.47 -17.39 11.80
N GLN A 464 6.59 -16.95 10.89
CA GLN A 464 6.94 -16.71 9.49
C GLN A 464 8.01 -15.61 9.35
N THR A 465 7.95 -14.57 10.18
CA THR A 465 8.97 -13.50 10.22
C THR A 465 10.33 -14.06 10.58
N ARG A 466 10.42 -14.92 11.60
CA ARG A 466 11.69 -15.60 11.95
C ARG A 466 12.22 -16.43 10.78
N LYS A 467 11.36 -17.19 10.10
CA LYS A 467 11.75 -17.94 8.89
C LYS A 467 12.29 -17.02 7.79
N MET A 468 11.60 -15.91 7.51
CA MET A 468 12.04 -14.95 6.48
C MET A 468 13.38 -14.29 6.82
N VAL A 469 13.61 -13.92 8.09
CA VAL A 469 14.90 -13.40 8.54
C VAL A 469 16.00 -14.43 8.30
N ARG A 470 15.78 -15.71 8.68
CA ARG A 470 16.79 -16.76 8.49
C ARG A 470 17.15 -16.95 7.02
N VAL A 471 16.13 -17.02 6.16
CA VAL A 471 16.33 -17.19 4.71
C VAL A 471 17.09 -16.00 4.13
N ALA A 472 16.63 -14.76 4.37
CA ALA A 472 17.26 -13.56 3.83
C ALA A 472 18.70 -13.37 4.34
N TRP A 473 18.96 -13.70 5.61
CA TRP A 473 20.32 -13.71 6.17
C TRP A 473 21.21 -14.71 5.44
N SER A 474 20.72 -15.94 5.21
CA SER A 474 21.50 -16.99 4.54
C SER A 474 21.77 -16.66 3.06
N GLU A 475 20.83 -16.00 2.38
CA GLU A 475 21.02 -15.52 1.01
C GLU A 475 22.10 -14.45 0.94
N LEU A 476 22.09 -13.48 1.88
CA LEU A 476 23.11 -12.45 1.98
C LEU A 476 24.49 -13.03 2.32
N ASP A 477 24.57 -13.90 3.34
CA ASP A 477 25.81 -14.58 3.71
C ASP A 477 26.40 -15.38 2.54
N ARG A 478 25.55 -16.14 1.83
CA ARG A 478 25.95 -16.86 0.63
C ARG A 478 26.50 -15.91 -0.44
N ALA A 479 25.80 -14.82 -0.75
CA ALA A 479 26.26 -13.87 -1.77
C ALA A 479 27.61 -13.24 -1.41
N VAL A 480 27.83 -12.91 -0.13
CA VAL A 480 29.13 -12.41 0.36
C VAL A 480 30.23 -13.46 0.21
N ARG A 481 30.00 -14.70 0.66
CA ARG A 481 30.99 -15.78 0.54
C ARG A 481 31.30 -16.13 -0.92
N THR A 482 30.28 -16.21 -1.77
CA THR A 482 30.45 -16.46 -3.21
C THR A 482 31.22 -15.32 -3.87
N SER A 483 30.90 -14.06 -3.56
CA SER A 483 31.63 -12.93 -4.12
C SER A 483 33.10 -12.94 -3.75
N LYS A 484 33.44 -13.27 -2.49
CA LYS A 484 34.83 -13.39 -2.04
C LYS A 484 35.55 -14.55 -2.73
N LEU A 485 34.98 -15.76 -2.68
CA LEU A 485 35.57 -16.94 -3.32
C LEU A 485 35.87 -16.69 -4.80
N TYR A 486 34.89 -16.18 -5.55
CA TYR A 486 35.09 -15.95 -6.98
C TYR A 486 36.03 -14.78 -7.27
N GLY A 487 35.90 -13.67 -6.52
CA GLY A 487 36.73 -12.49 -6.71
C GLY A 487 38.19 -12.69 -6.34
N ASP A 488 38.44 -13.40 -5.24
CA ASP A 488 39.79 -13.53 -4.65
C ASP A 488 40.58 -14.69 -5.28
N THR A 489 39.92 -15.78 -5.69
CA THR A 489 40.63 -17.00 -6.17
C THR A 489 40.15 -17.50 -7.54
N VAL A 490 38.85 -17.81 -7.71
CA VAL A 490 38.38 -18.55 -8.89
C VAL A 490 38.59 -17.79 -10.20
N VAL A 491 38.34 -16.47 -10.22
CA VAL A 491 38.55 -15.65 -11.42
C VAL A 491 40.04 -15.60 -11.79
N GLY A 492 40.95 -15.52 -10.81
CA GLY A 492 42.40 -15.54 -11.06
C GLY A 492 42.86 -16.89 -11.60
N LEU A 493 42.52 -17.99 -10.92
CA LEU A 493 42.92 -19.34 -11.33
C LEU A 493 42.37 -19.73 -12.70
N SER A 494 41.11 -19.38 -12.99
CA SER A 494 40.52 -19.63 -14.31
C SER A 494 41.17 -18.80 -15.42
N ALA A 495 41.66 -17.59 -15.12
CA ALA A 495 42.41 -16.79 -16.08
C ALA A 495 43.79 -17.42 -16.39
N THR A 496 44.49 -17.93 -15.38
CA THR A 496 45.75 -18.66 -15.59
C THR A 496 45.54 -19.95 -16.37
N ALA A 497 44.51 -20.73 -16.04
CA ALA A 497 44.17 -21.95 -16.78
C ALA A 497 43.85 -21.64 -18.25
N LEU A 498 43.07 -20.59 -18.50
CA LEU A 498 42.78 -20.07 -19.85
C LEU A 498 44.06 -19.76 -20.63
N GLU A 499 45.00 -19.05 -20.04
CA GLU A 499 46.27 -18.68 -20.69
C GLU A 499 47.12 -19.92 -21.03
N VAL A 500 47.25 -20.85 -20.09
CA VAL A 500 48.02 -22.09 -20.28
C VAL A 500 47.39 -22.95 -21.38
N SER A 501 46.08 -23.21 -21.30
CA SER A 501 45.39 -24.03 -22.31
C SER A 501 45.41 -23.40 -23.69
N THR A 502 45.43 -22.07 -23.79
CA THR A 502 45.56 -21.37 -25.09
C THR A 502 46.93 -21.66 -25.72
N ARG A 503 48.02 -21.54 -24.96
CA ARG A 503 49.38 -21.85 -25.45
C ARG A 503 49.54 -23.32 -25.82
N GLU A 504 48.98 -24.22 -25.01
CA GLU A 504 49.05 -25.65 -25.27
C GLU A 504 48.28 -26.04 -26.53
N TYR A 505 47.11 -25.43 -26.77
CA TYR A 505 46.34 -25.60 -28.00
C TYR A 505 47.10 -25.10 -29.24
N GLU A 506 47.71 -23.91 -29.17
CA GLU A 506 48.53 -23.36 -30.26
C GLU A 506 49.71 -24.28 -30.63
N SER A 507 50.29 -24.96 -29.64
CA SER A 507 51.37 -25.93 -29.84
C SER A 507 50.90 -27.35 -30.20
N GLY A 508 49.59 -27.59 -30.27
CA GLY A 508 48.99 -28.89 -30.56
C GLY A 508 49.08 -29.93 -29.42
N ARG A 509 49.38 -29.49 -28.19
CA ARG A 509 49.53 -30.38 -27.02
C ARG A 509 48.20 -30.73 -26.34
N VAL A 510 47.15 -29.94 -26.56
CA VAL A 510 45.85 -30.07 -25.90
C VAL A 510 44.74 -29.98 -26.94
N SER A 511 43.61 -30.65 -26.67
CA SER A 511 42.46 -30.67 -27.57
C SER A 511 41.67 -29.36 -27.54
N PHE A 512 40.91 -29.08 -28.60
CA PHE A 512 40.03 -27.92 -28.63
C PHE A 512 38.98 -27.91 -27.52
N THR A 513 38.48 -29.10 -27.12
CA THR A 513 37.49 -29.22 -26.05
C THR A 513 38.00 -28.70 -24.72
N ASP A 514 39.26 -28.95 -24.42
CA ASP A 514 39.88 -28.54 -23.16
C ASP A 514 40.09 -27.01 -23.13
N VAL A 515 40.61 -26.43 -24.22
CA VAL A 515 40.78 -24.97 -24.30
C VAL A 515 39.42 -24.26 -24.30
N ALA A 516 38.43 -24.74 -25.06
CA ALA A 516 37.08 -24.17 -25.05
C ALA A 516 36.40 -24.30 -23.67
N GLY A 517 36.73 -25.36 -22.93
CA GLY A 517 36.37 -25.55 -21.52
C GLY A 517 36.93 -24.43 -20.65
N ALA A 518 38.25 -24.18 -20.72
CA ALA A 518 38.92 -23.12 -19.97
C ALA A 518 38.34 -21.72 -20.25
N TYR A 519 38.04 -21.40 -21.53
CA TYR A 519 37.35 -20.15 -21.90
C TYR A 519 35.95 -20.05 -21.27
N SER A 520 35.19 -21.15 -21.32
CA SER A 520 33.85 -21.22 -20.75
C SER A 520 33.86 -21.08 -19.23
N ASP A 521 34.83 -21.69 -18.56
CA ASP A 521 34.98 -21.63 -17.11
C ASP A 521 35.38 -20.24 -16.63
N TRP A 522 36.30 -19.57 -17.33
CA TRP A 522 36.65 -18.18 -17.05
C TRP A 522 35.46 -17.23 -17.23
N LEU A 523 34.72 -17.36 -18.33
CA LEU A 523 33.48 -16.59 -18.55
C LEU A 523 32.47 -16.84 -17.42
N ARG A 524 32.23 -18.10 -17.06
CA ARG A 524 31.29 -18.47 -15.98
C ARG A 524 31.74 -17.89 -14.64
N ALA A 525 33.04 -17.96 -14.33
CA ALA A 525 33.59 -17.41 -13.09
C ALA A 525 33.41 -15.89 -13.00
N ARG A 526 33.68 -15.16 -14.08
CA ARG A 526 33.49 -13.71 -14.12
C ARG A 526 32.02 -13.30 -13.99
N LEU A 527 31.13 -14.00 -14.70
CA LEU A 527 29.69 -13.76 -14.58
C LEU A 527 29.16 -14.08 -13.18
N ALA A 528 29.60 -15.18 -12.57
CA ALA A 528 29.23 -15.56 -11.22
C ALA A 528 29.71 -14.54 -10.18
N HIS A 529 30.94 -14.03 -10.32
CA HIS A 529 31.45 -12.95 -9.47
C HIS A 529 30.61 -11.67 -9.59
N ALA A 530 30.34 -11.22 -10.82
CA ALA A 530 29.53 -10.03 -11.07
C ALA A 530 28.10 -10.19 -10.52
N ARG A 531 27.51 -11.38 -10.66
CA ARG A 531 26.18 -11.69 -10.10
C ARG A 531 26.20 -11.66 -8.58
N ALA A 532 27.16 -12.32 -7.94
CA ALA A 532 27.29 -12.35 -6.49
C ALA A 532 27.45 -10.94 -5.91
N ARG A 533 28.22 -10.06 -6.56
CA ARG A 533 28.35 -8.65 -6.15
C ARG A 533 27.03 -7.89 -6.17
N ALA A 534 26.24 -8.04 -7.24
CA ALA A 534 24.92 -7.40 -7.31
C ALA A 534 23.95 -8.01 -6.29
N ASP A 535 24.00 -9.33 -6.09
CA ASP A 535 23.16 -10.04 -5.14
C ASP A 535 23.38 -9.58 -3.69
N ILE A 536 24.59 -9.16 -3.30
CA ILE A 536 24.84 -8.54 -1.99
C ILE A 536 23.93 -7.33 -1.79
N GLY A 537 23.82 -6.44 -2.79
CA GLY A 537 22.95 -5.27 -2.74
C GLY A 537 21.46 -5.63 -2.68
N ILE A 538 21.04 -6.60 -3.49
CA ILE A 538 19.66 -7.10 -3.57
C ILE A 538 19.22 -7.72 -2.24
N TYR A 539 20.04 -8.62 -1.69
CA TYR A 539 19.72 -9.33 -0.45
C TYR A 539 19.83 -8.44 0.78
N ARG A 540 20.67 -7.39 0.75
CA ARG A 540 20.66 -6.35 1.80
C ARG A 540 19.36 -5.56 1.82
N ALA A 541 18.89 -5.10 0.66
CA ALA A 541 17.61 -4.41 0.55
C ALA A 541 16.45 -5.33 1.01
N ARG A 542 16.49 -6.61 0.62
CA ARG A 542 15.52 -7.62 1.06
C ARG A 542 15.55 -7.84 2.58
N LEU A 543 16.74 -7.94 3.17
CA LEU A 543 16.90 -8.12 4.61
C LEU A 543 16.39 -6.89 5.37
N ALA A 544 16.75 -5.68 4.92
CA ALA A 544 16.27 -4.41 5.46
C ALA A 544 14.73 -4.35 5.48
N ARG A 545 14.09 -4.72 4.37
CA ARG A 545 12.62 -4.81 4.26
C ARG A 545 12.01 -5.70 5.34
N ILE A 546 12.60 -6.88 5.59
CA ILE A 546 12.07 -7.87 6.55
C ILE A 546 12.29 -7.41 8.00
N ILE A 547 13.44 -6.83 8.32
CA ILE A 547 13.75 -6.35 9.67
C ILE A 547 13.03 -5.04 10.01
N GLY A 548 12.47 -4.36 9.01
CA GLY A 548 11.69 -3.12 9.17
C GLY A 548 12.54 -1.88 9.45
N THR A 549 13.87 -1.96 9.31
CA THR A 549 14.81 -0.84 9.47
C THR A 549 15.60 -0.63 8.19
N GLY A 550 15.69 0.61 7.73
CA GLY A 550 16.56 1.00 6.63
C GLY A 550 18.03 0.81 6.93
N SER A 551 18.82 0.72 5.86
CA SER A 551 20.28 0.81 5.88
C SER A 551 20.75 2.25 5.92
#